data_AF-A0A2H3BKV2-F1
#
_entry.id   AF-A0A2H3BKV2-F1
#
_cell.length_a   1.000
_cell.length_b   1.000
_cell.length_c   1.000
_cell.angle_alpha   90.00
_cell.angle_beta   90.00
_cell.angle_gamma   90.00
#
_symmetry.space_group_name_H-M   'P 1'
#
loop_
_entity.id
_entity.type
_entity.pdbx_description
1 polymer ?
#
loop_
_entity_poly.entity_id
_entity_poly.type
_entity_poly.pdbx_seq_one_letter_code
_entity_poly.pdbx_strand_id
1 'polypeptide(L)'
;NVRKILGNAAQMLHSDPCRRFTRGTIVGNTSMRFWFFSRSHVFVTQVFNFISNPRPLIHYIVSLAFASLQDLGFDPTVRRVAIPIQESAKNEVQYAIQYDYHIGGQVYRTVDSLSSPRANLISRGGRVWKVRRV
;
A
#
# COMPACT_ATOMS: atom_id res chain seq x y z
N ASN A 1 -17.98 8.21 -6.84
CA ASN A 1 -16.65 8.49 -6.25
C ASN A 1 -16.32 7.63 -5.04
N VAL A 2 -17.21 7.48 -4.05
CA VAL A 2 -16.94 6.64 -2.85
C VAL A 2 -16.67 5.15 -3.20
N ARG A 3 -17.51 4.51 -4.02
CA ARG A 3 -17.28 3.12 -4.43
C ARG A 3 -15.92 2.92 -5.13
N LYS A 4 -15.49 3.91 -5.94
CA LYS A 4 -14.21 3.88 -6.64
C LYS A 4 -13.04 3.95 -5.65
N ILE A 5 -13.07 4.86 -4.67
CA ILE A 5 -11.97 4.96 -3.70
C ILE A 5 -11.87 3.71 -2.81
N LEU A 6 -13.00 3.11 -2.43
CA LEU A 6 -13.02 1.86 -1.65
C LEU A 6 -12.42 0.69 -2.44
N GLY A 7 -12.82 0.54 -3.71
CA GLY A 7 -12.26 -0.48 -4.61
C GLY A 7 -10.76 -0.27 -4.85
N ASN A 8 -10.34 0.97 -5.11
CA ASN A 8 -8.93 1.31 -5.30
C ASN A 8 -8.11 1.02 -4.02
N ALA A 9 -8.62 1.37 -2.84
CA ALA A 9 -7.96 1.08 -1.58
C ALA A 9 -7.84 -0.44 -1.33
N ALA A 10 -8.89 -1.20 -1.61
CA ALA A 10 -8.87 -2.67 -1.53
C ALA A 10 -7.80 -3.25 -2.45
N GLN A 11 -7.73 -2.78 -3.68
CA GLN A 11 -6.74 -3.23 -4.64
C GLN A 11 -5.32 -2.82 -4.24
N MET A 12 -5.09 -1.58 -3.78
CA MET A 12 -3.78 -1.14 -3.31
C MET A 12 -3.27 -1.96 -2.13
N LEU A 13 -4.13 -2.21 -1.13
CA LEU A 13 -3.78 -3.06 0.02
C LEU A 13 -3.60 -4.52 -0.38
N HIS A 14 -4.20 -4.98 -1.48
CA HIS A 14 -4.00 -6.32 -1.99
C HIS A 14 -2.80 -6.44 -2.94
N SER A 15 -2.46 -5.44 -3.73
CA SER A 15 -1.35 -5.55 -4.68
C SER A 15 0.01 -5.45 -4.01
N ASP A 16 0.11 -4.73 -2.89
CA ASP A 16 1.36 -4.54 -2.16
C ASP A 16 1.29 -5.14 -0.74
N PRO A 17 1.91 -6.33 -0.51
CA PRO A 17 2.04 -6.95 0.80
C PRO A 17 2.75 -6.06 1.84
N CYS A 18 3.63 -5.15 1.43
CA CYS A 18 4.32 -4.25 2.36
C CYS A 18 3.36 -3.23 2.98
N ARG A 19 2.13 -3.07 2.48
CA ARG A 19 1.22 -2.02 2.91
C ARG A 19 0.27 -2.52 4.02
N ARG A 20 0.36 -1.89 5.20
CA ARG A 20 -0.50 -2.11 6.38
C ARG A 20 -1.75 -1.23 6.35
N PHE A 21 -1.60 0.00 5.86
CA PHE A 21 -2.70 0.95 5.65
C PHE A 21 -2.40 1.90 4.48
N THR A 22 -3.41 2.59 3.98
CA THR A 22 -3.29 3.63 2.96
C THR A 22 -4.20 4.81 3.26
N ARG A 23 -3.87 5.97 2.71
CA ARG A 23 -4.67 7.18 2.83
C ARG A 23 -5.14 7.62 1.46
N GLY A 24 -6.28 8.29 1.40
CA GLY A 24 -6.85 8.77 0.15
C GLY A 24 -7.66 10.04 0.37
N THR A 25 -7.95 10.72 -0.74
CA THR A 25 -8.70 11.98 -0.71
C THR A 25 -9.73 11.96 -1.82
N ILE A 26 -10.93 12.44 -1.55
CA ILE A 26 -11.91 12.77 -2.58
C ILE A 26 -12.03 14.28 -2.63
N VAL A 27 -11.91 14.84 -3.82
CA VAL A 27 -12.16 16.26 -4.11
C VAL A 27 -13.42 16.33 -4.98
N GLY A 28 -14.37 17.15 -4.57
CA GLY A 28 -15.59 17.44 -5.33
C GLY A 28 -15.82 18.95 -5.33
N ASN A 29 -15.58 19.59 -6.48
CA ASN A 29 -15.51 21.04 -6.58
C ASN A 29 -14.56 21.62 -5.51
N THR A 30 -15.06 22.39 -4.54
CA THR A 30 -14.29 22.95 -3.42
C THR A 30 -14.34 22.11 -2.14
N SER A 31 -15.11 21.02 -2.13
CA SER A 31 -15.28 20.15 -0.96
C SER A 31 -14.29 18.98 -0.98
N MET A 32 -13.74 18.65 0.18
CA MET A 32 -12.76 17.58 0.36
C MET A 32 -13.08 16.70 1.57
N ARG A 33 -12.71 15.42 1.47
CA ARG A 33 -12.66 14.47 2.60
C ARG A 33 -11.33 13.72 2.57
N PHE A 34 -10.72 13.53 3.73
CA PHE A 34 -9.61 12.59 3.90
C PHE A 34 -10.12 11.22 4.34
N TRP A 35 -9.44 10.20 3.86
CA TRP A 35 -9.74 8.80 4.10
C TRP A 35 -8.49 8.10 4.62
N PHE A 36 -8.69 7.26 5.63
CA PHE A 36 -7.71 6.30 6.10
C PHE A 36 -8.30 4.90 5.93
N PHE A 37 -7.52 4.00 5.36
CA PHE A 37 -7.91 2.63 5.06
C PHE A 37 -6.89 1.67 5.67
N SER A 38 -7.35 0.78 6.54
CA SER A 38 -6.60 -0.40 6.95
C SER A 38 -7.40 -1.66 6.62
N ARG A 39 -6.80 -2.84 6.84
CA ARG A 39 -7.52 -4.11 6.66
C ARG A 39 -8.59 -4.39 7.72
N SER A 40 -8.68 -3.56 8.76
CA SER A 40 -9.65 -3.69 9.85
C SER A 40 -10.66 -2.55 9.91
N HIS A 41 -10.25 -1.31 9.62
CA HIS A 41 -11.09 -0.13 9.80
C HIS A 41 -10.91 0.86 8.64
N VAL A 42 -11.95 1.66 8.42
CA VAL A 42 -11.93 2.80 7.50
C VAL A 42 -12.37 4.02 8.29
N PHE A 43 -11.54 5.07 8.30
CA PHE A 43 -11.88 6.35 8.88
C PHE A 43 -12.04 7.40 7.79
N VAL A 44 -13.02 8.28 7.97
CA VAL A 44 -13.33 9.35 7.02
C VAL A 44 -13.56 10.62 7.80
N THR A 45 -12.97 11.73 7.36
CA THR A 45 -13.24 13.02 7.97
C THR A 45 -14.62 13.55 7.56
N GLN A 46 -15.14 14.50 8.35
CA GLN A 46 -16.20 15.36 7.85
C GLN A 46 -15.75 16.11 6.59
N VAL A 47 -16.72 16.54 5.78
CA VAL A 47 -16.43 17.36 4.59
C VAL A 47 -15.95 18.73 5.05
N PHE A 48 -14.93 19.25 4.38
CA PHE A 48 -14.52 20.63 4.56
C PHE A 48 -14.27 21.29 3.19
N ASN A 49 -14.41 22.60 3.13
CA ASN A 49 -14.08 23.38 1.94
C ASN A 49 -12.60 23.78 2.01
N PHE A 50 -11.79 23.32 1.07
CA PHE A 50 -10.34 23.54 1.10
C PHE A 50 -9.92 24.93 0.59
N ILE A 51 -10.84 25.70 0.00
CA ILE A 51 -10.61 27.10 -0.39
C ILE A 51 -10.80 28.01 0.82
N SER A 52 -11.93 27.87 1.54
CA SER A 52 -12.21 28.70 2.71
C SER A 52 -11.46 28.25 3.98
N ASN A 53 -11.12 26.97 4.08
CA ASN A 53 -10.31 26.41 5.15
C ASN A 53 -9.17 25.53 4.59
N PRO A 54 -8.07 26.15 4.12
CA PRO A 54 -6.97 25.43 3.47
C PRO A 54 -6.05 24.71 4.46
N ARG A 55 -6.05 25.09 5.75
CA ARG A 55 -5.11 24.58 6.75
C ARG A 55 -5.08 23.04 6.84
N PRO A 56 -6.22 22.32 6.90
CA PRO A 56 -6.20 20.85 6.93
C PRO A 56 -5.50 20.22 5.72
N LEU A 57 -5.65 20.82 4.53
CA LEU A 57 -4.99 20.34 3.32
C LEU A 57 -3.49 20.58 3.36
N ILE A 58 -3.05 21.77 3.80
CA ILE A 58 -1.63 22.09 3.95
C ILE A 58 -0.98 21.11 4.94
N HIS A 59 -1.58 20.93 6.12
CA HIS A 59 -1.07 19.98 7.12
C HIS A 59 -1.03 18.56 6.57
N TYR A 60 -2.06 18.13 5.85
CA TYR A 60 -2.10 16.79 5.26
C TYR A 60 -0.98 16.58 4.23
N ILE A 61 -0.76 17.53 3.31
CA ILE A 61 0.31 17.44 2.31
C ILE A 61 1.69 17.42 2.97
N VAL A 62 1.95 18.33 3.91
CA VAL A 62 3.22 18.37 4.66
C VAL A 62 3.44 17.07 5.42
N SER A 63 2.41 16.56 6.10
CA SER A 63 2.49 15.29 6.81
C SER A 63 2.82 14.12 5.88
N LEU A 64 2.28 14.10 4.66
CA LEU A 64 2.61 13.06 3.67
C LEU A 64 4.03 13.23 3.10
N ALA A 65 4.47 14.46 2.87
CA ALA A 65 5.78 14.75 2.27
C ALA A 65 6.95 14.39 3.19
N PHE A 66 6.78 14.58 4.51
CA PHE A 66 7.84 14.34 5.49
C PHE A 66 7.64 13.05 6.31
N ALA A 67 6.57 12.29 6.06
CA ALA A 67 6.34 11.02 6.74
C ALA A 67 7.39 9.97 6.37
N SER A 68 7.81 9.19 7.36
CA SER A 68 8.58 7.97 7.10
C SER A 68 7.74 6.95 6.31
N LEU A 69 8.39 5.97 5.68
CA LEU A 69 7.66 4.86 5.05
C LEU A 69 6.73 4.15 6.04
N GLN A 70 7.14 4.01 7.29
CA GLN A 70 6.31 3.41 8.34
C GLN A 70 5.04 4.23 8.61
N ASP A 71 5.17 5.56 8.67
CA ASP A 71 4.05 6.49 8.87
C ASP A 71 3.14 6.59 7.63
N LEU A 72 3.68 6.31 6.44
CA LEU A 72 2.94 6.14 5.19
C LEU A 72 2.21 4.80 5.09
N GLY A 73 2.44 3.91 6.06
CA GLY A 73 1.75 2.64 6.19
C GLY A 73 2.49 1.45 5.61
N PHE A 74 3.77 1.59 5.30
CA PHE A 74 4.61 0.45 4.95
C PHE A 74 5.06 -0.32 6.21
N ASP A 75 5.26 -1.62 6.04
CA ASP A 75 5.82 -2.50 7.05
C ASP A 75 7.35 -2.42 6.99
N PRO A 76 8.03 -1.98 8.06
CA PRO A 76 9.50 -1.87 8.06
C PRO A 76 10.21 -3.23 7.97
N THR A 77 9.52 -4.34 8.24
CA THR A 77 10.09 -5.69 8.19
C THR A 77 10.01 -6.33 6.82
N VAL A 78 9.25 -5.74 5.87
CA VAL A 78 9.02 -6.30 4.53
C VAL A 78 9.52 -5.33 3.47
N ARG A 79 10.49 -5.76 2.67
CA ARG A 79 11.05 -4.96 1.58
C ARG A 79 10.64 -5.52 0.22
N ARG A 80 10.14 -4.66 -0.67
CA ARG A 80 9.90 -5.01 -2.07
C ARG A 80 11.23 -5.04 -2.84
N VAL A 81 11.46 -6.10 -3.62
CA VAL A 81 12.69 -6.33 -4.40
C VAL A 81 12.31 -6.62 -5.85
N ALA A 82 13.02 -6.00 -6.79
CA ALA A 82 12.91 -6.30 -8.22
C ALA A 82 14.09 -7.19 -8.64
N ILE A 83 13.80 -8.33 -9.25
CA ILE A 83 14.80 -9.32 -9.64
C ILE A 83 14.75 -9.50 -11.15
N PRO A 84 15.88 -9.39 -11.87
CA PRO A 84 15.90 -9.64 -13.30
C PRO A 84 15.52 -11.09 -13.60
N ILE A 85 14.57 -11.26 -14.52
CA ILE A 85 14.24 -12.53 -15.15
C ILE A 85 15.23 -12.69 -16.30
N GLN A 86 16.01 -13.78 -16.31
CA GLN A 86 16.98 -13.99 -17.39
C GLN A 86 16.28 -14.24 -18.73
N GLU A 87 16.76 -13.51 -19.74
CA GLU A 87 16.54 -13.62 -21.19
C GLU A 87 15.09 -13.82 -21.67
N SER A 88 14.38 -12.70 -21.86
CA SER A 88 13.43 -12.64 -22.97
C SER A 88 14.23 -12.51 -24.27
N ALA A 89 13.82 -13.20 -25.34
CA ALA A 89 14.48 -13.25 -26.65
C ALA A 89 14.64 -11.88 -27.37
N LYS A 90 14.34 -10.77 -26.68
CA LYS A 90 14.30 -9.39 -27.17
C LYS A 90 15.22 -8.44 -26.38
N ASN A 91 16.37 -8.85 -25.84
CA ASN A 91 17.32 -7.96 -25.14
C ASN A 91 16.73 -7.02 -24.05
N GLU A 92 15.48 -7.22 -23.63
CA GLU A 92 14.81 -6.45 -22.60
C GLU A 92 14.89 -7.22 -21.27
N VAL A 93 15.51 -6.60 -20.27
CA VAL A 93 15.58 -7.15 -18.92
C VAL A 93 14.20 -6.98 -18.26
N GLN A 94 13.43 -8.06 -18.19
CA GLN A 94 12.19 -8.08 -17.43
C GLN A 94 12.48 -8.28 -15.94
N TYR A 95 11.70 -7.65 -15.05
CA TYR A 95 11.86 -7.82 -13.60
C TYR A 95 10.66 -8.53 -12.99
N ALA A 96 10.93 -9.52 -12.14
CA ALA A 96 9.95 -10.11 -11.23
C ALA A 96 9.98 -9.37 -9.89
N ILE A 97 8.80 -9.13 -9.32
CA ILE A 97 8.68 -8.52 -7.98
C ILE A 97 8.63 -9.63 -6.93
N GLN A 98 9.56 -9.56 -5.98
CA GLN A 98 9.61 -10.41 -4.80
C GLN A 98 9.64 -9.54 -3.54
N TYR A 99 9.50 -10.17 -2.37
CA TYR A 99 9.48 -9.51 -1.08
C TYR A 99 10.46 -10.19 -0.12
N ASP A 100 11.25 -9.39 0.58
CA ASP A 100 12.20 -9.81 1.60
C ASP A 100 11.61 -9.54 2.98
N TYR A 101 11.39 -10.60 3.74
CA TYR A 101 10.91 -10.55 5.13
C TYR A 101 12.10 -10.66 6.08
N HIS A 102 12.22 -9.69 6.98
CA HIS A 102 13.26 -9.63 8.01
C HIS A 102 12.70 -10.23 9.30
N ILE A 103 13.13 -11.43 9.66
CA ILE A 103 12.60 -12.18 10.80
C ILE A 103 13.79 -12.74 11.60
N GLY A 104 13.89 -12.35 12.87
CA GLY A 104 14.94 -12.88 13.76
C GLY A 104 16.38 -12.65 13.26
N GLY A 105 16.63 -11.51 12.60
CA GLY A 105 17.94 -11.18 12.02
C GLY A 105 18.28 -11.90 10.71
N GLN A 106 17.35 -12.70 10.17
CA GLN A 106 17.50 -13.39 8.89
C GLN A 106 16.57 -12.78 7.83
N VAL A 107 16.95 -12.92 6.56
CA VAL A 107 16.16 -12.46 5.42
C VAL A 107 15.58 -13.65 4.68
N TYR A 108 14.25 -13.62 4.49
CA TYR A 108 13.50 -14.62 3.74
C TYR A 108 12.85 -13.99 2.53
N ARG A 109 13.27 -14.42 1.33
CA ARG A 109 12.78 -13.92 0.05
C ARG A 109 11.65 -14.78 -0.49
N THR A 110 10.54 -14.17 -0.90
CA THR A 110 9.41 -14.87 -1.52
C THR A 110 9.80 -15.47 -2.87
N VAL A 111 9.47 -16.74 -3.07
CA VAL A 111 9.63 -17.46 -4.33
C VAL A 111 8.28 -17.63 -5.02
N ASP A 112 7.26 -18.01 -4.25
CA ASP A 112 5.92 -18.28 -4.78
C ASP A 112 4.82 -18.03 -3.73
N SER A 113 3.60 -17.78 -4.20
CA SER A 113 2.41 -17.57 -3.37
C SER A 113 1.64 -18.88 -3.21
N LEU A 114 1.71 -19.49 -2.03
CA LEU A 114 0.92 -20.70 -1.71
C LEU A 114 -0.54 -20.36 -1.42
N SER A 115 -0.79 -19.18 -0.85
CA SER A 115 -2.15 -18.68 -0.61
C SER A 115 -2.18 -17.16 -0.65
N SER A 116 -3.06 -16.62 -1.49
CA SER A 116 -3.32 -15.18 -1.61
C SER A 116 -4.83 -14.94 -1.55
N PRO A 117 -5.33 -14.17 -0.57
CA PRO A 117 -6.76 -13.88 -0.43
C PRO A 117 -7.19 -12.89 -1.52
N ARG A 118 -8.47 -12.94 -1.94
CA ARG A 118 -9.01 -11.95 -2.89
C ARG A 118 -8.86 -10.52 -2.36
N ALA A 119 -8.79 -9.56 -3.28
CA ALA A 119 -8.79 -8.15 -2.94
C ALA A 119 -10.08 -7.78 -2.19
N ASN A 120 -9.95 -7.52 -0.91
CA ASN A 120 -11.04 -7.07 -0.05
C ASN A 120 -10.51 -6.03 0.92
N LEU A 121 -11.27 -4.95 1.09
CA LEU A 121 -10.85 -3.80 1.88
C LEU A 121 -10.69 -4.19 3.35
N ILE A 122 -11.70 -4.86 3.89
CA ILE A 122 -11.70 -5.36 5.26
C ILE A 122 -11.56 -6.89 5.20
N SER A 123 -10.43 -7.39 5.70
CA SER A 123 -10.13 -8.82 5.70
C SER A 123 -8.97 -9.13 6.64
N ARG A 124 -8.76 -10.41 6.95
CA ARG A 124 -7.54 -10.84 7.63
C ARG A 124 -6.28 -10.57 6.78
N GLY A 125 -6.40 -10.54 5.45
CA GLY A 125 -5.32 -10.20 4.53
C GLY A 125 -4.07 -11.09 4.58
N GLY A 126 -4.12 -12.20 5.33
CA GLY A 126 -2.99 -13.10 5.52
C GLY A 126 -2.60 -13.79 4.22
N ARG A 127 -1.30 -13.92 3.99
CA ARG A 127 -0.71 -14.60 2.84
C ARG A 127 0.22 -15.69 3.32
N VAL A 128 0.29 -16.77 2.55
CA VAL A 128 1.25 -17.83 2.78
C VAL A 128 2.21 -17.86 1.60
N TRP A 129 3.49 -17.68 1.89
CA TRP A 129 4.55 -17.63 0.89
C TRP A 129 5.45 -18.86 1.00
N LYS A 130 5.86 -19.38 -0.15
CA LYS A 130 7.07 -20.20 -0.23
C LYS A 130 8.25 -19.24 -0.26
N VAL A 131 9.21 -19.42 0.65
CA VAL A 131 10.36 -18.53 0.79
C VAL A 131 11.68 -19.29 0.70
N ARG A 132 12.75 -18.57 0.35
CA ARG A 132 14.14 -19.02 0.50
C ARG A 132 14.88 -18.06 1.42
N ARG A 133 15.82 -18.57 2.21
CA ARG A 133 16.73 -17.71 2.98
C ARG A 133 17.76 -17.08 2.03
N VAL A 134 18.09 -15.81 2.26
CA VAL A 134 19.11 -15.03 1.53
C VAL A 134 20.25 -14.68 2.47
#